data_AF-A0AAP6ZXM5-F1
#
_entry.id   AF-A0AAP6ZXM5-F1
#
_cell.length_a   1.000
_cell.length_b   1.000
_cell.length_c   1.000
_cell.angle_alpha   90.00
_cell.angle_beta   90.00
_cell.angle_gamma   90.00
#
_symmetry.space_group_name_H-M   'P 1'
#
loop_
_entity.id
_entity.type
_entity.pdbx_description
1 polymer ?
#
loop_
_entity_poly.entity_id
_entity_poly.type
_entity_poly.pdbx_seq_one_letter_code
_entity_poly.pdbx_strand_id
1 'polypeptide(L)'
;MTKRNGAGTIKLTNETNGQTLLLADLNDNEQVYIDCENEDIVSDLPLIYRYDKHNNVFLELEVGENLLTGEGGFELTIRHEYKTMQG
;
A
#
# COMPACT_ATOMS: atom_id res chain seq x y z
N MET A 1 0.67 -1.62 11.13
CA MET A 1 -0.06 -0.36 11.00
C MET A 1 -1.25 -0.41 11.92
N THR A 2 -1.56 0.65 12.63
CA THR A 2 -2.89 0.85 13.23
C THR A 2 -3.43 2.11 12.59
N LYS A 3 -4.67 2.07 12.10
CA LYS A 3 -5.34 3.17 11.42
C LYS A 3 -6.50 3.68 12.27
N ARG A 4 -6.58 5.01 12.45
CA ARG A 4 -7.85 5.76 12.54
C ARG A 4 -7.87 6.78 11.39
N ASN A 5 -8.47 6.48 10.22
CA ASN A 5 -8.71 7.52 9.20
C ASN A 5 -10.05 7.36 8.48
N GLY A 6 -10.50 8.48 7.91
CA GLY A 6 -11.72 8.67 7.11
C GLY A 6 -11.78 7.82 5.83
N ALA A 7 -13.01 7.55 5.39
CA ALA A 7 -13.32 6.85 4.15
C ALA A 7 -12.78 7.55 2.89
N GLY A 8 -12.52 6.80 1.81
CA GLY A 8 -12.18 7.37 0.50
C GLY A 8 -11.08 6.64 -0.26
N THR A 9 -10.38 7.37 -1.12
CA THR A 9 -9.26 6.85 -1.92
C THR A 9 -7.94 7.29 -1.31
N ILE A 10 -6.98 6.39 -1.30
CA ILE A 10 -5.59 6.68 -0.95
C ILE A 10 -4.69 6.41 -2.15
N LYS A 11 -3.59 7.16 -2.22
CA LYS A 11 -2.49 6.87 -3.14
C LYS A 11 -1.16 6.93 -2.39
N LEU A 12 -0.27 6.03 -2.76
CA LEU A 12 1.12 6.07 -2.33
C LEU A 12 2.01 6.00 -3.58
N THR A 13 2.72 7.08 -3.84
CA THR A 13 3.66 7.19 -4.96
C THR A 13 5.07 7.02 -4.43
N ASN A 14 5.84 6.09 -5.01
CA ASN A 14 7.29 6.09 -4.89
C ASN A 14 7.87 6.99 -5.99
N GLU A 15 8.23 8.21 -5.62
CA GLU A 15 8.76 9.21 -6.56
C GLU A 15 10.13 8.78 -7.13
N THR A 16 10.83 7.88 -6.45
CA THR A 16 12.15 7.37 -6.89
C THR A 16 12.04 6.52 -8.16
N ASN A 17 10.97 5.72 -8.30
CA ASN A 17 10.77 4.84 -9.46
C ASN A 17 9.48 5.12 -10.25
N GLY A 18 8.67 6.08 -9.81
CA GLY A 18 7.46 6.53 -10.49
C GLY A 18 6.24 5.61 -10.32
N GLN A 19 6.33 4.57 -9.48
CA GLN A 19 5.19 3.70 -9.20
C GLN A 19 4.18 4.41 -8.29
N THR A 20 2.91 4.32 -8.63
CA THR A 20 1.80 4.79 -7.78
C THR A 20 0.87 3.63 -7.48
N LEU A 21 0.80 3.23 -6.21
CA LEU A 21 -0.23 2.34 -5.69
C LEU A 21 -1.48 3.15 -5.36
N LEU A 22 -2.64 2.66 -5.78
CA LEU A 22 -3.94 3.27 -5.49
C LEU A 22 -4.88 2.25 -4.88
N LEU A 23 -5.59 2.66 -3.84
CA LEU A 23 -6.69 1.89 -3.26
C LEU A 23 -7.91 2.79 -3.06
N ALA A 24 -8.99 2.49 -3.78
CA ALA A 24 -10.23 3.25 -3.76
C ALA A 24 -11.26 2.67 -2.77
N ASP A 25 -12.30 3.46 -2.49
CA ASP A 25 -13.49 3.05 -1.74
C ASP A 25 -13.16 2.37 -0.38
N LEU A 26 -12.15 2.87 0.33
CA LEU A 26 -11.86 2.43 1.69
C LEU A 26 -12.97 2.88 2.62
N ASN A 27 -13.41 1.97 3.49
CA ASN A 27 -14.35 2.32 4.55
C ASN A 27 -13.65 3.14 5.64
N ASP A 28 -14.46 3.86 6.40
CA ASP A 28 -13.97 4.57 7.58
C ASP A 28 -13.37 3.58 8.59
N ASN A 29 -12.18 3.90 9.10
CA ASN A 29 -11.41 3.06 10.03
C ASN A 29 -11.03 1.64 9.55
N GLU A 30 -11.21 1.32 8.27
CA GLU A 30 -10.70 0.06 7.72
C GLU A 30 -9.18 0.04 7.67
N GLN A 31 -8.61 -1.11 8.04
CA GLN A 31 -7.20 -1.42 7.90
C GLN A 31 -7.00 -2.41 6.76
N VAL A 32 -6.19 -2.02 5.77
CA VAL A 32 -5.79 -2.91 4.68
C VAL A 32 -4.29 -3.20 4.78
N TYR A 33 -3.96 -4.49 4.70
CA TYR A 33 -2.59 -4.97 4.55
C TYR A 33 -2.37 -5.33 3.08
N ILE A 34 -1.32 -4.77 2.48
CA ILE A 34 -0.92 -5.06 1.10
C ILE A 34 0.45 -5.71 1.17
N ASP A 35 0.54 -6.96 0.73
CA ASP A 35 1.79 -7.67 0.52
C ASP A 35 2.25 -7.42 -0.92
N CYS A 36 3.19 -6.49 -1.09
CA CYS A 36 3.68 -6.13 -2.42
C CYS A 36 4.48 -7.26 -3.09
N GLU A 37 5.02 -8.20 -2.34
CA GLU A 37 5.81 -9.30 -2.89
C GLU A 37 4.92 -10.44 -3.38
N ASN A 38 3.93 -10.82 -2.58
CA ASN A 38 3.00 -11.89 -2.93
C ASN A 38 1.78 -11.39 -3.72
N GLU A 39 1.74 -10.10 -4.03
CA GLU A 39 0.62 -9.42 -4.67
C GLU A 39 -0.72 -9.64 -3.94
N ASP A 40 -0.68 -9.72 -2.60
CA ASP A 40 -1.86 -10.02 -1.77
C ASP A 40 -2.43 -8.79 -1.07
N ILE A 41 -3.76 -8.74 -0.92
CA ILE A 41 -4.47 -7.62 -0.29
C ILE A 41 -5.53 -8.17 0.66
N VAL A 42 -5.38 -7.84 1.95
CA VAL A 42 -6.26 -8.31 3.02
C VAL A 42 -6.83 -7.11 3.77
N SER A 43 -8.16 -7.07 3.89
CA SER A 43 -8.87 -6.12 4.75
C SER A 43 -9.17 -6.76 6.11
N ASP A 44 -9.20 -5.95 7.18
CA ASP A 44 -9.68 -6.39 8.49
C ASP A 44 -11.21 -6.49 8.57
N LEU A 45 -11.93 -5.94 7.59
CA LEU A 45 -13.36 -6.05 7.49
C LEU A 45 -13.78 -7.41 6.87
N PRO A 46 -14.80 -8.08 7.43
CA PRO A 46 -15.26 -9.37 6.91
C PRO A 46 -15.91 -9.23 5.54
N LEU A 47 -15.66 -10.21 4.66
CA LEU A 47 -16.29 -10.34 3.34
C LEU A 47 -16.05 -9.16 2.38
N ILE A 48 -14.96 -8.39 2.59
CA ILE A 48 -14.54 -7.33 1.67
C ILE A 48 -13.46 -7.88 0.72
N TYR A 49 -13.73 -7.76 -0.57
CA TYR A 49 -12.76 -8.02 -1.64
C TYR A 49 -12.16 -6.69 -2.10
N ARG A 50 -10.82 -6.58 -2.12
CA ARG A 50 -10.11 -5.30 -2.38
C ARG A 50 -9.42 -5.21 -3.73
N TYR A 51 -9.22 -6.33 -4.41
CA TYR A 51 -8.46 -6.36 -5.66
C TYR A 51 -9.15 -5.58 -6.79
N ASP A 52 -10.48 -5.48 -6.80
CA ASP A 52 -11.25 -4.66 -7.76
C ASP A 52 -11.18 -3.15 -7.47
N LYS A 53 -10.66 -2.77 -6.30
CA LYS A 53 -10.45 -1.37 -5.86
C LYS A 53 -8.99 -0.95 -5.88
N HIS A 54 -8.10 -1.86 -6.25
CA HIS A 54 -6.68 -1.65 -6.41
C HIS A 54 -6.33 -1.44 -7.90
N ASN A 55 -5.27 -0.70 -8.20
CA ASN A 55 -4.84 -0.44 -9.58
C ASN A 55 -3.84 -1.48 -10.14
N ASN A 56 -3.68 -2.61 -9.47
CA ASN A 56 -2.73 -3.69 -9.83
C ASN A 56 -1.26 -3.22 -9.88
N VAL A 57 -0.90 -2.24 -9.04
CA VAL A 57 0.49 -1.79 -8.85
C VAL A 57 0.91 -2.09 -7.43
N PHE A 58 1.85 -3.01 -7.27
CA PHE A 58 2.47 -3.33 -6.00
C PHE A 58 3.81 -2.58 -5.90
N LEU A 59 4.00 -1.81 -4.83
CA LEU A 59 5.16 -0.94 -4.71
C LEU A 59 6.45 -1.73 -4.51
N GLU A 60 7.44 -1.38 -5.30
CA GLU A 60 8.83 -1.78 -5.12
C GLU A 60 9.60 -0.65 -4.43
N LEU A 61 10.48 -1.02 -3.50
CA LEU A 61 11.43 -0.12 -2.88
C LEU A 61 12.80 -0.36 -3.51
N GLU A 62 13.38 0.69 -4.08
CA GLU A 62 14.72 0.64 -4.65
C GLU A 62 15.76 0.46 -3.55
N VAL A 63 16.91 -0.12 -3.88
CA VAL A 63 18.04 -0.17 -2.94
C VAL A 63 18.55 1.25 -2.71
N GLY A 64 18.49 1.70 -1.46
CA GLY A 64 18.94 3.04 -1.05
C GLY A 64 17.79 3.91 -0.55
N GLU A 65 17.80 5.18 -0.96
CA GLU A 65 16.81 6.17 -0.53
C GLU A 65 15.58 6.14 -1.44
N ASN A 66 14.39 6.02 -0.82
CA ASN A 66 13.10 6.10 -1.51
C ASN A 66 12.33 7.32 -1.00
N LEU A 67 11.83 8.15 -1.93
CA LEU A 67 10.94 9.26 -1.61
C LEU A 67 9.49 8.81 -1.84
N LEU A 68 8.72 8.75 -0.75
CA LEU A 68 7.32 8.33 -0.80
C LEU A 68 6.39 9.52 -0.55
N THR A 69 5.44 9.74 -1.47
CA THR A 69 4.38 10.75 -1.36
C THR A 69 3.04 10.06 -1.12
N GLY A 70 2.35 10.44 -0.04
CA GLY A 70 1.00 9.96 0.28
C GLY A 70 -0.08 10.99 -0.04
N GLU A 71 -1.15 10.56 -0.71
CA GLU A 71 -2.38 11.34 -0.91
C GLU A 71 -3.59 10.65 -0.26
N GLY A 72 -4.49 11.44 0.33
CA GLY A 72 -5.66 10.95 1.06
C GLY A 72 -5.42 10.79 2.56
N GLY A 73 -6.48 10.48 3.30
CA GLY A 73 -6.40 10.30 4.76
C GLY A 73 -5.96 8.88 5.12
N PHE A 74 -4.68 8.69 5.44
CA PHE A 74 -4.18 7.41 5.94
C PHE A 74 -2.98 7.56 6.88
N GLU A 75 -2.79 6.54 7.74
CA GLU A 75 -1.59 6.35 8.54
C GLU A 75 -0.75 5.29 7.82
N LEU A 76 0.56 5.48 7.68
CA LEU A 76 1.46 4.58 6.95
C LEU A 76 2.38 3.77 7.89
N THR A 77 2.60 2.49 7.60
CA THR A 77 3.57 1.63 8.25
C THR A 77 4.08 0.68 7.20
N ILE A 78 5.38 0.74 6.94
CA ILE A 78 6.05 -0.09 5.97
C ILE A 78 6.85 -1.15 6.73
N ARG A 79 6.71 -2.41 6.32
CA ARG A 79 7.61 -3.49 6.71
C ARG A 79 8.40 -3.85 5.46
N HIS A 80 9.72 -3.87 5.58
CA HIS A 80 10.61 -4.22 4.48
C HIS A 80 11.63 -5.26 4.96
N GLU A 81 12.11 -6.08 4.04
CA GLU A 81 13.22 -6.99 4.26
C GLU A 81 14.26 -6.75 3.17
N TYR A 82 15.54 -6.68 3.55
CA TYR A 82 16.62 -6.60 2.59
C TYR A 82 16.83 -7.97 1.95
N LYS A 83 16.59 -8.07 0.65
CA LYS A 83 16.98 -9.25 -0.12
C LYS A 83 18.40 -9.08 -0.63
N THR A 84 19.22 -10.10 -0.41
CA THR A 84 20.48 -10.20 -1.13
C THR A 84 20.18 -10.66 -2.55
N MET A 85 20.71 -9.97 -3.55
CA MET A 85 20.74 -10.55 -4.89
C MET A 85 21.72 -11.71 -4.83
N GLN A 86 21.23 -12.96 -4.91
CA GLN A 86 22.13 -14.07 -5.18
C GLN A 86 22.64 -13.88 -6.61
N GLY A 87 23.96 -13.70 -6.74
CA GLY A 87 24.65 -13.64 -8.03
C GLY A 87 24.80 -15.00 -8.68
#